data_AF-A0A8T6WUD5-F1
#
_entry.id   AF-A0A8T6WUD5-F1
#
_cell.length_a   1.000
_cell.length_b   1.000
_cell.length_c   1.000
_cell.angle_alpha   90.00
_cell.angle_beta   90.00
_cell.angle_gamma   90.00
#
_symmetry.space_group_name_H-M   'P 1'
#
loop_
_entity.id
_entity.type
_entity.pdbx_description
1 polymer ?
#
loop_
_entity_poly.entity_id
_entity_poly.type
_entity_poly.pdbx_seq_one_letter_code
_entity_poly.pdbx_strand_id
1 'polypeptide(L)'
;STDGLDRSRYFPGAEGIHLSLVGDQEGNIVGAQAVGRRDVKERMNLMALVISEGITAERLVDVERAYSPPVQLLADPLLGLLEEFITVKERMVD
;
A
#
# COMPACT_ATOMS: atom_id res chain seq x y z
N SER A 1 -8.36 -5.80 1.33
CA SER A 1 -8.57 -4.52 0.61
C SER A 1 -8.98 -3.48 1.64
N THR A 2 -8.69 -2.21 1.40
CA THR A 2 -8.96 -1.14 2.36
C THR A 2 -9.35 0.16 1.67
N ASP A 3 -10.07 1.01 2.40
CA ASP A 3 -10.38 2.38 2.01
C ASP A 3 -9.52 3.36 2.82
N GLY A 4 -9.09 4.44 2.18
CA GLY A 4 -8.27 5.47 2.80
C GLY A 4 -8.42 6.82 2.14
N LEU A 5 -7.46 7.72 2.40
CA LEU A 5 -7.37 9.02 1.75
C LEU A 5 -6.18 9.06 0.78
N ASP A 6 -6.30 9.84 -0.29
CA ASP A 6 -5.20 10.05 -1.23
C ASP A 6 -4.05 10.90 -0.64
N ARG A 7 -4.38 11.85 0.25
CA ARG A 7 -3.48 12.78 0.94
C ARG A 7 -3.92 13.08 2.38
N SER A 8 -3.10 13.84 3.10
CA SER A 8 -3.40 14.28 4.48
C SER A 8 -4.76 14.97 4.60
N ARG A 9 -5.56 14.56 5.61
CA ARG A 9 -6.92 15.09 5.85
C ARG A 9 -7.02 16.61 5.98
N TYR A 10 -5.95 17.27 6.43
CA TYR A 10 -5.90 18.71 6.63
C TYR A 10 -5.36 19.45 5.39
N PHE A 11 -4.92 18.73 4.36
CA PHE A 11 -4.55 19.33 3.08
C PHE A 11 -5.81 19.51 2.22
N PRO A 12 -6.01 20.68 1.57
CA PRO A 12 -7.22 20.94 0.79
C PRO A 12 -7.48 19.90 -0.31
N GLY A 13 -8.73 19.44 -0.38
CA GLY A 13 -9.20 18.54 -1.43
C GLY A 13 -8.72 17.10 -1.30
N ALA A 14 -8.58 16.59 -0.07
CA ALA A 14 -8.39 15.16 0.18
C ALA A 14 -9.64 14.37 -0.25
N GLU A 15 -9.43 13.30 -1.00
CA GLU A 15 -10.49 12.42 -1.52
C GLU A 15 -10.21 10.96 -1.14
N GLY A 16 -11.24 10.11 -1.26
CA GLY A 16 -11.12 8.69 -0.96
C GLY A 16 -10.30 7.93 -2.01
N ILE A 17 -9.56 6.92 -1.56
CA ILE A 17 -8.88 5.93 -2.39
C ILE A 17 -9.18 4.53 -1.87
N HIS A 18 -9.49 3.60 -2.77
CA HIS A 18 -9.67 2.18 -2.48
C HIS A 18 -8.45 1.41 -2.95
N LEU A 19 -7.90 0.55 -2.08
CA LEU A 19 -6.71 -0.25 -2.35
C LEU A 19 -6.98 -1.75 -2.16
N SER A 20 -6.38 -2.57 -3.01
CA SER A 20 -6.35 -4.03 -2.85
C SER A 20 -4.98 -4.57 -3.25
N LEU A 21 -4.59 -5.69 -2.65
CA LEU A 21 -3.38 -6.42 -3.03
C LEU A 21 -3.65 -7.92 -2.98
N VAL A 22 -2.85 -8.68 -3.73
CA VAL A 22 -2.83 -10.13 -3.74
C VAL A 22 -1.38 -10.56 -3.62
N GLY A 23 -1.12 -11.58 -2.81
CA GLY A 23 0.21 -12.16 -2.59
C GLY A 23 0.15 -13.65 -2.30
N ASP A 24 1.31 -14.27 -2.20
CA ASP A 24 1.46 -15.69 -1.82
C ASP A 24 1.77 -15.87 -0.32
N GLN A 25 1.99 -17.13 0.09
CA GLN A 25 2.25 -17.48 1.50
C GLN A 25 3.69 -17.16 1.92
N GLU A 26 4.59 -17.03 0.96
CA GLU A 26 5.97 -16.62 1.14
C GLU A 26 6.09 -15.11 1.42
N GLY A 27 5.05 -14.34 1.07
CA GLY A 27 4.98 -12.90 1.29
C GLY A 27 5.28 -12.07 0.03
N ASN A 28 5.41 -12.72 -1.13
CA ASN A 28 5.55 -12.01 -2.39
C ASN A 28 4.22 -11.38 -2.78
N ILE A 29 4.28 -10.16 -3.28
CA ILE A 29 3.11 -9.47 -3.83
C ILE A 29 3.02 -9.84 -5.31
N VAL A 30 1.89 -10.38 -5.74
CA VAL A 30 1.63 -10.80 -7.13
C VAL A 30 0.74 -9.82 -7.89
N GLY A 31 0.03 -8.94 -7.17
CA GLY A 31 -0.80 -7.92 -7.78
C GLY A 31 -1.25 -6.85 -6.79
N ALA A 32 -1.54 -5.67 -7.30
CA ALA A 32 -2.11 -4.57 -6.54
C ALA A 32 -3.09 -3.76 -7.41
N GLN A 33 -4.08 -3.16 -6.76
CA GLN A 33 -5.08 -2.29 -7.38
C GLN A 33 -5.26 -1.04 -6.54
N ALA A 34 -5.44 0.09 -7.21
CA ALA A 34 -5.86 1.34 -6.60
C ALA A 34 -6.94 2.01 -7.44
N VAL A 35 -8.02 2.47 -6.80
CA VAL A 35 -9.12 3.22 -7.43
C VAL A 35 -9.33 4.51 -6.65
N GLY A 36 -9.09 5.65 -7.30
CA GLY A 36 -9.18 6.96 -6.68
C GLY A 36 -8.95 8.06 -7.72
N ARG A 37 -9.19 9.32 -7.35
CA ARG A 37 -9.03 10.45 -8.28
C ARG A 37 -7.60 10.94 -8.43
N ARG A 38 -6.75 10.72 -7.42
CA ARG A 38 -5.36 11.19 -7.35
C ARG A 38 -4.47 10.17 -6.67
N ASP A 39 -3.17 10.35 -6.82
CA ASP A 39 -2.11 9.62 -6.11
C ASP A 39 -2.13 8.07 -6.32
N VAL A 40 -2.93 7.61 -7.29
CA VAL A 40 -3.05 6.21 -7.76
C VAL A 40 -1.79 5.80 -8.49
N LYS A 41 -1.32 6.63 -9.43
CA LYS A 41 -0.17 6.35 -10.30
C LYS A 41 1.09 6.12 -9.48
N GLU A 42 1.33 6.96 -8.49
CA GLU A 42 2.50 6.95 -7.62
C GLU A 42 2.57 5.65 -6.82
N ARG A 43 1.45 5.25 -6.20
CA ARG A 43 1.36 3.98 -5.46
C ARG A 43 1.50 2.77 -6.39
N MET A 44 0.85 2.79 -7.56
CA MET A 44 0.96 1.67 -8.51
C MET A 44 2.35 1.57 -9.14
N ASN A 45 3.06 2.68 -9.32
CA ASN A 45 4.47 2.64 -9.74
C ASN A 45 5.36 2.00 -8.67
N LEU A 46 5.15 2.30 -7.38
CA LEU A 46 5.85 1.62 -6.28
C LEU A 46 5.52 0.12 -6.30
N MET A 47 4.25 -0.25 -6.44
CA MET A 47 3.85 -1.67 -6.48
C MET A 47 4.41 -2.40 -7.70
N ALA A 48 4.48 -1.75 -8.86
CA ALA A 48 5.10 -2.31 -10.06
C ALA A 48 6.58 -2.61 -9.83
N LEU A 49 7.32 -1.71 -9.16
CA LEU A 49 8.71 -1.94 -8.78
C LEU A 49 8.84 -3.11 -7.80
N VAL A 50 8.01 -3.12 -6.75
CA VAL A 50 8.00 -4.17 -5.72
C VAL A 50 7.78 -5.55 -6.34
N ILE A 51 6.79 -5.66 -7.24
CA ILE A 51 6.46 -6.92 -7.93
C ILE A 51 7.60 -7.33 -8.86
N SER A 52 8.15 -6.37 -9.62
CA SER A 52 9.27 -6.62 -10.55
C SER A 52 10.53 -7.13 -9.84
N GLU A 53 10.83 -6.58 -8.67
CA GLU A 53 12.04 -6.90 -7.90
C GLU A 53 11.83 -8.03 -6.87
N GLY A 54 10.62 -8.60 -6.78
CA GLY A 54 10.30 -9.65 -5.80
C GLY A 54 10.47 -9.21 -4.35
N ILE A 55 10.15 -7.93 -4.04
CA ILE A 55 10.22 -7.41 -2.67
C ILE A 55 9.03 -7.99 -1.88
N THR A 56 9.31 -8.67 -0.77
CA THR A 56 8.26 -9.23 0.09
C THR A 56 7.52 -8.13 0.87
N ALA A 57 6.30 -8.44 1.33
CA ALA A 57 5.51 -7.53 2.14
C ALA A 57 6.22 -7.10 3.42
N GLU A 58 6.91 -8.02 4.11
CA GLU A 58 7.69 -7.72 5.32
C GLU A 58 8.78 -6.71 5.01
N ARG A 59 9.52 -6.93 3.92
CA ARG A 59 10.57 -6.00 3.52
C ARG A 59 10.00 -4.64 3.13
N LEU A 60 8.86 -4.61 2.46
CA LEU A 60 8.21 -3.38 2.01
C LEU A 60 7.64 -2.54 3.16
N VAL A 61 7.19 -3.16 4.25
CA VAL A 61 6.75 -2.43 5.46
C VAL A 61 7.92 -1.63 6.05
N ASP A 62 9.12 -2.22 6.06
CA ASP A 62 10.34 -1.57 6.58
C ASP A 62 10.93 -0.49 5.66
N VAL A 63 10.46 -0.36 4.42
CA VAL A 63 10.96 0.67 3.50
C VAL A 63 10.51 2.05 3.98
N GLU A 64 11.49 2.90 4.25
CA GLU A 64 11.24 4.29 4.62
C GLU A 64 10.65 5.06 3.44
N ARG A 65 9.54 5.75 3.71
CA ARG A 65 8.80 6.53 2.73
C ARG A 65 8.87 8.00 3.14
N ALA A 66 9.19 8.87 2.18
CA ALA A 66 9.19 10.30 2.44
C ALA A 66 7.79 10.78 2.80
N TYR A 67 7.63 11.41 3.97
CA TYR A 67 6.39 12.08 4.31
C TYR A 67 6.27 13.40 3.54
N SER A 68 5.14 13.60 2.88
CA SER A 68 4.85 14.85 2.16
C SER A 68 3.34 15.07 2.10
N PRO A 69 2.77 16.03 2.87
CA PRO A 69 1.32 16.25 2.94
C PRO A 69 0.56 16.26 1.60
N PRO A 70 1.09 16.81 0.49
CA PRO A 70 0.38 16.82 -0.80
C PRO A 70 0.36 15.47 -1.54
N VAL A 71 1.24 14.51 -1.21
CA VAL A 71 1.44 13.28 -2.03
C VAL A 71 1.63 11.99 -1.23
N GLN A 72 2.11 12.05 0.02
CA GLN A 72 2.39 10.88 0.84
C GLN A 72 2.02 11.11 2.31
N LEU A 73 1.16 10.22 2.80
CA LEU A 73 0.61 10.24 4.15
C LEU A 73 1.60 9.69 5.19
N LEU A 74 1.49 10.17 6.43
CA LEU A 74 2.17 9.56 7.57
C LEU A 74 1.62 8.15 7.84
N ALA A 75 0.29 8.03 7.80
CA ALA A 75 -0.43 6.76 7.87
C ALA A 75 -0.97 6.44 6.48
N ASP A 76 -0.10 5.98 5.59
CA ASP A 76 -0.50 5.61 4.23
C ASP A 76 -1.41 4.36 4.26
N PRO A 77 -2.57 4.38 3.57
CA PRO A 77 -3.46 3.22 3.55
C PRO A 77 -2.81 1.96 2.94
N LEU A 78 -1.79 2.11 2.08
CA LEU A 78 -1.00 0.98 1.58
C LEU A 78 -0.21 0.30 2.69
N LEU A 79 0.32 1.06 3.66
CA LEU A 79 1.08 0.49 4.77
C LEU A 79 0.18 -0.37 5.66
N GLY A 80 -0.99 0.15 6.04
CA GLY A 80 -1.96 -0.61 6.81
C GLY A 80 -2.45 -1.86 6.08
N LEU A 81 -2.61 -1.78 4.75
CA LEU A 81 -2.96 -2.95 3.93
C LEU A 81 -1.85 -4.01 3.89
N LEU A 82 -0.58 -3.61 3.90
CA LEU A 82 0.56 -4.53 3.97
C LEU A 82 0.64 -5.22 5.33
N GLU A 83 0.44 -4.48 6.42
CA GLU A 83 0.39 -5.04 7.78
C GLU A 83 -0.76 -6.06 7.94
N GLU A 84 -1.94 -5.74 7.38
CA GLU A 84 -3.08 -6.66 7.35
C GLU A 84 -2.74 -7.92 6.53
N PHE A 85 -2.11 -7.76 5.36
CA PHE A 85 -1.69 -8.90 4.55
C PHE A 85 -0.73 -9.83 5.31
N ILE A 86 0.29 -9.28 5.97
CA ILE A 86 1.23 -10.06 6.78
C ILE A 86 0.49 -10.81 7.89
N THR A 87 -0.42 -10.13 8.60
CA THR A 87 -1.22 -10.73 9.67
C THR A 87 -2.08 -11.88 9.16
N VAL A 88 -2.73 -11.73 7.99
CA VAL A 88 -3.54 -12.79 7.38
C VAL A 88 -2.66 -13.95 6.94
N LYS A 89 -1.51 -13.67 6.33
CA LYS A 89 -0.54 -14.66 5.88
C LYS A 89 -0.06 -15.55 7.03
N GLU A 90 0.31 -14.95 8.16
CA GLU A 90 0.75 -15.69 9.36
C GLU A 90 -0.33 -16.67 9.85
N ARG A 91 -1.61 -16.26 9.86
CA ARG A 91 -2.74 -17.12 10.24
C ARG A 91 -3.02 -18.28 9.28
N MET A 92 -2.51 -18.24 8.05
CA MET A 92 -2.69 -19.32 7.07
C MET A 92 -1.62 -20.40 7.20
N VAL A 93 -0.54 -20.12 7.93
CA VAL A 93 0.58 -21.05 8.18
C VAL A 93 0.38 -21.84 9.48
N ASP A 94 -0.49 -21.36 10.37
CA ASP A 94 -0.97 -22.02 11.60
C ASP A 94 -2.06 -23.08 11.32
#